data_AF-A0A8C6S4Z5-F1
#
_entry.id   AF-A0A8C6S4Z5-F1
#
_cell.length_a   1.000
_cell.length_b   1.000
_cell.length_c   1.000
_cell.angle_alpha   90.00
_cell.angle_beta   90.00
_cell.angle_gamma   90.00
#
_symmetry.space_group_name_H-M   'P 1'
#
loop_
_entity.id
_entity.type
_entity.pdbx_description
1 polymer ?
#
loop_
_entity_poly.entity_id
_entity_poly.type
_entity_poly.pdbx_seq_one_letter_code
_entity_poly.pdbx_strand_id
1 'polypeptide(L)'
;MDRFLNDKSVLIIVVISPQYKVDVDGLGPDEHCLHTKYIYKQIQNEFIQQGCLNFRLVPVLFPGASTNHVPNWLRSTKLYRWPQDGPDLLLRLFRMERYIVPHLDLGSPCPCSHAECTHSNRSYIVYFHVK
;
A
#
# COMPACT_ATOMS: atom_id res chain seq x y z
N MET A 1 -15.87 -15.56 -4.10
CA MET A 1 -15.11 -14.30 -3.95
C MET A 1 -15.13 -13.82 -2.51
N ASP A 2 -16.26 -13.99 -1.81
CA ASP A 2 -16.53 -13.43 -0.47
C ASP A 2 -15.57 -13.90 0.63
N ARG A 3 -15.01 -15.11 0.51
CA ARG A 3 -14.02 -15.63 1.46
C ARG A 3 -12.79 -14.72 1.60
N PHE A 4 -12.26 -14.20 0.48
CA PHE A 4 -11.08 -13.34 0.48
C PHE A 4 -11.39 -11.93 0.95
N LEU A 5 -12.61 -11.45 0.67
CA LEU A 5 -13.07 -10.15 1.16
C LEU A 5 -13.23 -10.17 2.69
N ASN A 6 -13.68 -11.28 3.27
CA ASN A 6 -13.81 -11.44 4.72
C ASN A 6 -12.51 -11.78 5.46
N ASP A 7 -11.47 -12.25 4.74
CA ASP A 7 -10.20 -12.60 5.35
C ASP A 7 -9.36 -11.34 5.64
N LYS A 8 -9.24 -11.01 6.93
CA LYS A 8 -8.49 -9.83 7.39
C LYS A 8 -6.98 -9.92 7.17
N SER A 9 -6.46 -11.12 6.90
CA SER A 9 -5.05 -11.35 6.61
C SER A 9 -4.67 -11.06 5.16
N VAL A 10 -5.63 -10.80 4.27
CA VAL A 10 -5.39 -10.52 2.86
C VAL A 10 -5.25 -9.01 2.62
N LEU A 11 -4.29 -8.61 1.77
CA LEU A 11 -4.22 -7.26 1.21
C LEU A 11 -4.98 -7.23 -0.13
N ILE A 12 -5.74 -6.17 -0.36
CA ILE A 12 -6.53 -5.97 -1.58
C ILE A 12 -5.88 -4.85 -2.38
N ILE A 13 -5.29 -5.18 -3.51
CA ILE A 13 -4.71 -4.19 -4.43
C ILE A 13 -5.83 -3.65 -5.31
N VAL A 14 -6.05 -2.35 -5.26
CA VAL A 14 -7.02 -1.66 -6.12
C VAL A 14 -6.25 -0.93 -7.21
N VAL A 15 -6.22 -1.50 -8.41
CA VAL A 15 -5.57 -0.89 -9.56
C VAL A 15 -6.47 0.18 -10.15
N ILE A 16 -6.00 1.43 -10.15
CA ILE A 16 -6.74 2.59 -10.60
C ILE A 16 -6.20 2.99 -11.98
N SER A 17 -7.05 2.82 -12.99
CA SER A 17 -6.83 3.26 -14.37
C SER A 17 -7.98 4.18 -14.82
N PRO A 18 -7.81 4.94 -15.92
CA PRO A 18 -8.92 5.70 -16.49
C PRO A 18 -10.12 4.79 -16.85
N GLN A 19 -9.85 3.60 -17.40
CA GLN A 19 -10.90 2.64 -17.73
C GLN A 19 -11.65 2.15 -16.49
N TYR A 20 -10.94 1.84 -15.40
CA TYR A 20 -11.56 1.43 -14.15
C TYR A 20 -12.58 2.47 -13.63
N LYS A 21 -12.26 3.77 -13.77
CA LYS A 21 -13.18 4.85 -13.40
C LYS A 21 -14.44 4.83 -14.28
N VAL A 22 -14.28 4.62 -15.59
CA VAL A 22 -15.41 4.48 -16.53
C VAL A 22 -16.26 3.26 -16.20
N ASP A 23 -15.67 2.11 -15.89
CA ASP A 23 -16.40 0.87 -15.59
C ASP A 23 -17.22 0.99 -14.28
N VAL A 24 -16.67 1.68 -13.28
CA VAL A 24 -17.34 1.91 -12.00
C VAL A 24 -18.46 2.95 -12.10
N ASP A 25 -18.23 4.05 -12.82
CA ASP A 25 -19.20 5.12 -13.02
C ASP A 25 -20.25 4.78 -14.08
N GLY A 26 -19.92 3.84 -14.97
CA GLY A 26 -20.69 3.47 -16.14
C GLY A 26 -22.14 3.12 -15.81
N LEU A 27 -23.01 3.52 -16.74
CA LEU A 27 -24.44 3.18 -16.77
C LEU A 27 -24.75 2.07 -17.79
N GLY A 28 -23.73 1.58 -18.51
CA GLY A 28 -23.90 0.56 -19.53
C GLY A 28 -24.31 -0.79 -18.94
N PRO A 29 -25.18 -1.57 -19.62
CA PRO A 29 -25.60 -2.90 -19.20
C PRO A 29 -24.54 -3.98 -19.46
N ASP A 30 -23.30 -3.59 -19.74
CA ASP A 30 -22.22 -4.52 -19.97
C ASP A 30 -21.92 -5.32 -18.69
N GLU A 31 -21.92 -6.65 -18.81
CA GLU A 31 -21.71 -7.58 -17.69
C GLU A 31 -20.40 -7.29 -16.95
N HIS A 32 -19.36 -6.86 -17.67
CA HIS A 32 -18.08 -6.50 -17.06
C HIS A 32 -18.19 -5.26 -16.16
N CYS A 33 -18.92 -4.23 -16.62
CA CYS A 33 -19.22 -3.04 -15.82
C CYS A 33 -20.05 -3.41 -14.58
N LEU A 34 -21.06 -4.26 -14.73
CA LEU A 34 -21.91 -4.70 -13.62
C LEU A 34 -21.12 -5.45 -12.55
N HIS A 35 -20.25 -6.37 -12.96
CA HIS A 35 -19.40 -7.14 -12.05
C HIS A 35 -18.40 -6.24 -11.31
N THR A 36 -17.73 -5.34 -12.05
CA THR A 36 -16.78 -4.38 -11.47
C THR A 36 -17.47 -3.46 -10.46
N LYS A 37 -18.67 -2.99 -10.79
CA LYS A 37 -19.49 -2.13 -9.91
C LYS A 37 -19.98 -2.84 -8.67
N TYR A 38 -20.30 -4.13 -8.77
CA TYR A 38 -20.67 -4.95 -7.62
C TYR A 38 -19.51 -5.06 -6.62
N ILE A 39 -18.33 -5.45 -7.08
CA ILE A 39 -17.12 -5.56 -6.24
C ILE A 39 -16.78 -4.20 -5.63
N TYR A 40 -16.80 -3.13 -6.43
CA TYR A 40 -16.56 -1.77 -5.98
C TYR A 40 -17.49 -1.37 -4.83
N LYS A 41 -18.80 -1.61 -4.96
CA LYS A 41 -19.79 -1.29 -3.90
C LYS A 41 -19.59 -2.13 -2.65
N GLN A 42 -19.26 -3.41 -2.80
CA GLN A 42 -19.01 -4.31 -1.68
C GLN A 42 -17.83 -3.82 -0.84
N ILE A 43 -16.70 -3.49 -1.49
CA ILE A 43 -15.51 -2.95 -0.81
C ILE A 43 -15.81 -1.58 -0.21
N GLN A 44 -16.52 -0.71 -0.93
CA GLN A 44 -16.89 0.62 -0.44
C GLN A 44 -17.72 0.53 0.85
N ASN A 45 -18.74 -0.33 0.87
CA ASN A 45 -19.59 -0.51 2.04
C ASN A 45 -18.79 -1.01 3.24
N GLU A 46 -17.89 -1.97 3.02
CA GLU A 46 -17.00 -2.47 4.09
C GLU A 46 -16.08 -1.37 4.63
N PHE A 47 -15.49 -0.57 3.73
CA PHE A 47 -14.62 0.56 4.10
C PHE A 47 -15.36 1.57 4.98
N ILE A 48 -16.59 1.91 4.62
CA ILE A 48 -17.43 2.84 5.38
C ILE A 48 -17.86 2.22 6.72
N GLN A 49 -18.28 0.95 6.74
CA GLN A 49 -18.67 0.25 7.97
C GLN A 49 -17.52 0.13 8.98
N GLN A 50 -16.28 0.03 8.50
CA GLN A 50 -15.08 0.02 9.34
C GLN A 50 -14.58 1.43 9.72
N GLY A 51 -15.35 2.49 9.46
CA GLY A 51 -14.99 3.86 9.81
C GLY A 51 -13.76 4.37 9.05
N CYS A 52 -13.57 3.93 7.80
CA CYS A 52 -12.44 4.27 6.94
C CYS A 52 -11.07 3.74 7.43
N LEU A 53 -11.04 2.81 8.39
CA LEU A 53 -9.82 2.22 8.96
C LEU A 53 -9.37 0.93 8.24
N ASN A 54 -9.62 0.81 6.94
CA ASN A 54 -9.32 -0.42 6.22
C ASN A 54 -7.85 -0.45 5.77
N PHE A 55 -6.99 -0.95 6.66
CA PHE A 55 -5.57 -1.19 6.38
C PHE A 55 -5.33 -2.36 5.41
N ARG A 56 -6.34 -2.91 4.75
CA ARG A 56 -6.13 -3.96 3.75
C ARG A 56 -6.08 -3.41 2.34
N LEU A 57 -6.66 -2.22 2.11
CA LEU A 57 -6.70 -1.61 0.79
C LEU A 57 -5.35 -0.99 0.44
N VAL A 58 -4.85 -1.34 -0.73
CA VAL A 58 -3.61 -0.83 -1.32
C VAL A 58 -3.95 -0.24 -2.69
N PRO A 59 -4.33 1.04 -2.76
CA PRO A 59 -4.66 1.67 -4.03
C PRO A 59 -3.39 1.99 -4.83
N VAL A 60 -3.37 1.57 -6.09
CA VAL A 60 -2.25 1.72 -7.02
C VAL A 60 -2.69 2.48 -8.26
N LEU A 61 -2.15 3.68 -8.46
CA LEU A 61 -2.35 4.49 -9.66
C LEU A 61 -1.47 3.95 -10.79
N PHE A 62 -2.10 3.51 -11.88
CA PHE A 62 -1.38 3.07 -13.08
C PHE A 62 -0.99 4.26 -13.97
N PRO A 63 0.00 4.09 -14.86
CA PRO A 63 0.37 5.11 -15.85
C PRO A 63 -0.86 5.60 -16.63
N GLY A 64 -0.98 6.92 -16.80
CA GLY A 64 -2.14 7.56 -17.43
C GLY A 64 -3.32 7.84 -16.49
N ALA A 65 -3.32 7.28 -15.28
CA ALA A 65 -4.29 7.64 -14.25
C ALA A 65 -3.81 8.86 -13.44
N SER A 66 -4.71 9.81 -13.23
CA SER A 66 -4.56 10.91 -12.28
C SER A 66 -5.41 10.70 -11.02
N THR A 67 -5.20 11.54 -10.01
CA THR A 67 -5.97 11.55 -8.76
C THR A 67 -7.49 11.72 -8.95
N ASN A 68 -7.93 12.27 -10.09
CA ASN A 68 -9.34 12.40 -10.43
C ASN A 68 -10.03 11.05 -10.67
N HIS A 69 -9.27 10.02 -11.05
CA HIS A 69 -9.77 8.67 -11.23
C HIS A 69 -9.89 7.90 -9.92
N VAL A 70 -9.34 8.43 -8.82
CA VAL A 70 -9.41 7.80 -7.50
C VAL A 70 -10.80 7.97 -6.90
N PRO A 71 -11.48 6.87 -6.50
CA PRO A 71 -12.76 6.94 -5.82
C PRO A 71 -12.70 7.78 -4.55
N ASN A 72 -13.71 8.62 -4.33
CA ASN A 72 -13.72 9.59 -3.21
C ASN A 72 -13.51 8.92 -1.84
N TRP A 73 -14.14 7.76 -1.61
CA TRP A 73 -14.02 7.00 -0.37
C TRP A 73 -12.62 6.43 -0.13
N LEU A 74 -11.80 6.29 -1.17
CA LEU A 74 -10.45 5.72 -1.10
C LEU A 74 -9.35 6.79 -0.97
N ARG A 75 -9.70 8.08 -1.13
CA ARG A 75 -8.72 9.20 -1.12
C ARG A 75 -8.01 9.41 0.22
N SER A 76 -8.58 8.93 1.33
CA SER A 76 -7.95 8.97 2.65
C SER A 76 -6.84 7.91 2.82
N THR A 77 -6.73 6.96 1.89
CA THR A 77 -5.73 5.89 1.94
C THR A 77 -4.45 6.31 1.20
N LYS A 78 -3.28 5.86 1.65
CA LYS A 78 -2.01 6.10 0.96
C LYS A 78 -2.04 5.53 -0.45
N LEU A 79 -1.90 6.41 -1.45
CA LEU A 79 -1.83 6.07 -2.87
C LEU A 79 -0.39 5.72 -3.27
N TYR A 80 -0.24 4.67 -4.09
CA TYR A 80 1.04 4.29 -4.69
C TYR A 80 0.97 4.53 -6.19
N ARG A 81 1.92 5.29 -6.75
CA ARG A 81 2.06 5.47 -8.20
C ARG A 81 2.92 4.36 -8.77
N TRP A 82 2.39 3.62 -9.73
CA TRP A 82 3.16 2.61 -10.45
C TRP A 82 3.80 3.20 -11.70
N PRO A 83 5.10 2.96 -11.96
CA PRO A 83 6.06 2.19 -11.16
C PRO A 83 6.87 3.02 -10.14
N GLN A 84 6.63 4.32 -10.01
CA GLN A 84 7.49 5.26 -9.28
C GLN A 84 7.63 4.91 -7.78
N ASP A 85 6.53 4.54 -7.14
CA ASP A 85 6.48 4.16 -5.73
C ASP A 85 6.70 2.64 -5.53
N GLY A 86 7.26 1.95 -6.53
CA GLY A 86 7.47 0.50 -6.53
C GLY A 86 8.14 -0.04 -5.26
N PRO A 87 9.25 0.54 -4.77
CA PRO A 87 9.88 0.10 -3.52
C PRO A 87 8.96 0.19 -2.31
N ASP A 88 8.22 1.30 -2.17
CA ASP A 88 7.27 1.50 -1.07
C ASP A 88 6.05 0.58 -1.17
N LEU A 89 5.58 0.33 -2.40
CA LEU A 89 4.51 -0.60 -2.67
C LEU A 89 4.93 -2.03 -2.30
N LEU A 90 6.15 -2.45 -2.66
CA LEU A 90 6.67 -3.76 -2.30
C LEU A 90 6.79 -3.92 -0.79
N LEU A 91 7.36 -2.93 -0.09
CA LEU A 91 7.40 -2.94 1.38
C LEU A 91 6.01 -3.09 1.97
N ARG A 92 5.03 -2.34 1.44
CA ARG A 92 3.63 -2.45 1.88
C ARG A 92 3.04 -3.84 1.67
N LEU A 93 3.29 -4.45 0.51
CA LEU A 93 2.79 -5.79 0.16
C LEU A 93 3.45 -6.88 1.01
N PHE A 94 4.74 -6.75 1.30
CA PHE A 94 5.48 -7.65 2.18
C PHE A 94 5.27 -7.37 3.67
N ARG A 95 4.49 -6.34 4.03
CA ARG A 95 4.31 -5.84 5.42
C ARG A 95 5.65 -5.52 6.09
N MET A 96 6.59 -5.00 5.32
CA MET A 96 7.88 -4.54 5.76
C MET A 96 7.88 -3.03 5.94
N GLU A 97 8.75 -2.53 6.81
CA GLU A 97 8.98 -1.11 7.00
C GLU A 97 10.40 -0.73 6.57
N ARG A 98 10.60 0.54 6.22
CA ARG A 98 11.95 1.05 5.94
C ARG A 98 12.76 1.08 7.23
N TYR A 99 13.99 0.58 7.15
CA TYR A 99 14.94 0.78 8.23
C TYR A 99 15.29 2.28 8.33
N ILE A 100 15.00 2.89 9.48
CA ILE A 100 15.40 4.25 9.81
C ILE A 100 16.64 4.12 10.67
N VAL A 101 17.78 4.57 10.16
CA VAL A 101 19.01 4.65 10.96
C VAL A 101 18.73 5.60 12.12
N PRO A 102 18.86 5.16 13.39
CA PRO A 102 18.71 6.06 14.51
C PRO A 102 19.72 7.19 14.37
N HIS A 103 19.27 8.44 14.52
CA HIS A 103 20.16 9.59 14.54
C HIS A 103 21.17 9.40 15.68
N LEU A 104 22.42 9.12 15.32
CA LEU A 104 23.53 9.19 16.26
C LEU A 104 23.81 10.68 16.46
N ASP A 105 23.39 11.23 17.59
CA ASP A 105 23.81 12.55 18.03
C ASP A 105 25.34 12.58 18.09
N LEU A 106 25.95 13.27 17.13
CA LEU A 106 27.39 13.43 16.91
C LEU A 106 28.08 14.31 17.99
N GLY A 107 27.66 14.19 19.25
CA GLY A 107 28.11 15.05 20.36
C GLY A 107 28.51 14.34 21.65
N SER A 108 28.37 13.01 21.74
CA SER A 108 28.84 12.25 22.91
C SER A 108 30.05 11.38 22.52
N PRO A 109 31.24 11.56 23.14
CA PRO A 109 32.35 10.67 22.88
C PRO A 109 32.00 9.27 23.39
N CYS A 110 32.02 8.28 22.49
CA CYS A 110 31.83 6.89 22.83
C CYS A 110 32.94 6.44 23.80
N PRO A 111 32.64 5.84 24.96
CA PRO A 111 33.64 5.27 25.84
C PRO A 111 34.01 3.87 25.33
N CYS A 112 34.66 3.80 24.17
CA CYS A 112 35.11 2.55 23.57
C CYS A 112 36.55 2.70 23.10
N SER A 113 37.50 2.81 24.04
CA SER A 113 38.90 2.51 23.75
C SER A 113 39.06 0.99 23.68
N HIS A 114 39.43 0.50 22.49
CA HIS A 114 39.61 -0.91 22.07
C HIS A 114 38.39 -1.58 21.44
N ALA A 115 38.19 -1.33 20.15
CA ALA A 115 38.15 -2.39 19.12
C ALA A 115 38.00 -1.73 17.75
N GLU A 116 38.68 -2.29 16.75
CA GLU A 116 38.87 -1.74 15.42
C GLU A 116 37.55 -1.48 14.67
N CYS A 117 37.26 -0.20 14.41
CA CYS A 117 36.28 0.20 13.40
C CYS A 117 36.87 -0.03 11.99
N THR A 118 36.87 -1.28 11.54
CA THR A 118 37.00 -1.58 10.11
C THR A 118 35.67 -1.23 9.44
N HIS A 119 35.71 -0.23 8.56
CA HIS A 119 34.66 0.10 7.61
C HIS A 119 34.35 -1.13 6.75
N SER A 120 33.35 -1.92 7.16
CA SER A 120 32.79 -2.99 6.33
C SER A 120 31.44 -2.53 5.84
N ASN A 121 31.42 -2.19 4.55
CA ASN A 121 30.28 -1.74 3.77
C ASN A 121 29.28 -2.91 3.57
N ARG A 122 28.70 -3.41 4.67
CA ARG A 122 27.68 -4.46 4.66
C ARG A 122 26.35 -3.85 5.07
N SER A 123 25.50 -3.58 4.08
CA SER A 123 24.08 -3.33 4.31
C SER A 123 23.46 -4.61 4.87
N TYR A 124 23.22 -4.64 6.18
CA TYR A 124 22.44 -5.71 6.80
C TYR A 124 20.96 -5.41 6.60
N ILE A 125 20.28 -6.20 5.77
CA ILE A 125 18.81 -6.26 5.76
C ILE A 125 18.41 -7.08 6.99
N VAL A 126 17.91 -6.41 8.02
CA VAL A 126 17.31 -7.08 9.18
C VAL A 126 15.88 -7.45 8.82
N TYR A 127 15.62 -8.74 8.60
CA TYR A 127 14.26 -9.25 8.42
C TYR A 127 13.57 -9.33 9.78
N PHE A 128 12.50 -8.56 9.97
CA PHE A 128 11.57 -8.79 11.07
C PHE A 128 10.58 -9.89 10.66
N HIS A 129 10.68 -11.05 11.31
CA HIS A 129 9.69 -12.13 11.19
C HIS A 129 8.47 -11.76 12.03
N VAL A 130 7.36 -11.40 11.40
CA VAL A 130 6.07 -11.25 12.11
C VAL A 130 5.45 -12.65 12.22
N LYS A 131 5.06 -13.03 13.45
CA LYS A 131 4.39 -14.30 13.78
C LYS A 131 3.00 -14.40 13.19
#